data_AF-A0A1F5MIF3-F1
#
_entry.id   AF-A0A1F5MIF3-F1
#
_cell.length_a   1.000
_cell.length_b   1.000
_cell.length_c   1.000
_cell.angle_alpha   90.00
_cell.angle_beta   90.00
_cell.angle_gamma   90.00
#
_symmetry.space_group_name_H-M   'P 1'
#
loop_
_entity.id
_entity.type
_entity.pdbx_description
1 polymer ?
#
loop_
_entity_poly.entity_id
_entity_poly.type
_entity_poly.pdbx_seq_one_letter_code
_entity_poly.pdbx_strand_id
1 'polypeptide(L)'
;MKLDKTLLLILLVDSLIWLRSGWGKFSGGKFVEDLPKTLDRFSSQNPHLWYKGILGVIRENHNVWGNLIMYGELVSSLVILVGVIFGWFRIYSKPLLVLMAAALLGLSFMNLNFYLASGWTSPSSDGLNLLMFAVQIFVAFKFLSLLKK
;
A
#
# COMPACT_ATOMS: atom_id res chain seq x y z
N MET A 1 3.48 18.03 -19.91
CA MET A 1 2.64 17.83 -18.69
C MET A 1 3.48 17.88 -17.42
N LYS A 2 3.68 19.04 -16.82
CA LYS A 2 4.53 19.16 -15.63
C LYS A 2 3.85 18.52 -14.40
N LEU A 3 4.50 17.58 -13.72
CA LEU A 3 4.07 17.12 -12.40
C LEU A 3 4.46 18.17 -11.35
N ASP A 4 3.57 18.37 -10.38
CA ASP A 4 3.78 19.30 -9.28
C ASP A 4 4.89 18.77 -8.33
N LYS A 5 5.87 19.61 -7.98
CA LYS A 5 7.01 19.17 -7.16
C LYS A 5 6.60 18.79 -5.74
N THR A 6 5.61 19.48 -5.17
CA THR A 6 5.08 19.16 -3.83
C THR A 6 4.44 17.78 -3.84
N LEU A 7 3.68 17.46 -4.90
CA LEU A 7 3.13 16.12 -5.09
C LEU A 7 4.24 15.05 -5.18
N LEU A 8 5.32 15.32 -5.91
CA LEU A 8 6.44 14.38 -6.02
C LEU A 8 7.12 14.14 -4.66
N LEU A 9 7.23 15.16 -3.80
CA LEU A 9 7.78 15.01 -2.45
C LEU A 9 6.86 14.19 -1.53
N ILE A 10 5.54 14.37 -1.64
CA ILE A 10 4.56 13.54 -0.90
C ILE A 10 4.71 12.07 -1.32
N LEU A 11 4.80 11.82 -2.63
CA LEU A 11 4.99 10.47 -3.16
C LEU A 11 6.35 9.86 -2.80
N LEU A 12 7.39 10.69 -2.67
CA LEU A 12 8.69 10.23 -2.18
C LEU A 12 8.53 9.69 -0.75
N VAL A 13 7.91 10.46 0.15
CA VAL A 13 7.68 10.04 1.54
C VAL A 13 6.84 8.76 1.61
N ASP A 14 5.73 8.71 0.88
CA ASP A 14 4.87 7.52 0.80
C ASP A 14 5.66 6.29 0.30
N SER A 15 6.42 6.45 -0.79
CA SER A 15 7.23 5.36 -1.34
C SER A 15 8.29 4.87 -0.36
N LEU A 16 8.93 5.76 0.42
CA LEU A 16 9.95 5.38 1.40
C LEU A 16 9.36 4.63 2.60
N ILE A 17 8.15 5.00 3.05
CA ILE A 17 7.43 4.29 4.11
C ILE A 17 7.14 2.86 3.66
N TRP A 18 6.56 2.69 2.47
CA TRP A 18 6.24 1.37 1.92
C TRP A 18 7.47 0.56 1.57
N LEU A 19 8.52 1.20 1.03
CA LEU A 19 9.78 0.53 0.73
C LEU A 19 10.41 -0.01 2.01
N ARG A 20 10.44 0.78 3.09
CA ARG A 20 10.93 0.31 4.39
C ARG A 20 10.11 -0.87 4.91
N SER A 21 8.79 -0.81 4.80
CA SER A 21 7.88 -1.89 5.22
C SER A 21 8.10 -3.17 4.41
N GLY A 22 7.99 -3.08 3.08
CA GLY A 22 8.13 -4.22 2.17
C GLY A 22 9.52 -4.82 2.22
N TRP A 23 10.57 -3.98 2.25
CA TRP A 23 11.95 -4.45 2.41
C TRP A 23 12.15 -5.16 3.74
N GLY A 24 11.64 -4.61 4.85
CA GLY A 24 11.75 -5.25 6.17
C GLY A 24 11.08 -6.63 6.22
N LYS A 25 9.92 -6.77 5.56
CA LYS A 25 9.23 -8.07 5.41
C LYS A 25 10.06 -9.05 4.58
N PHE A 26 10.59 -8.59 3.45
CA PHE A 26 11.40 -9.38 2.52
C PHE A 26 12.73 -9.84 3.14
N SER A 27 13.53 -8.89 3.65
CA SER A 27 14.84 -9.18 4.24
C SER A 27 14.76 -9.93 5.57
N GLY A 28 13.63 -9.82 6.28
CA GLY A 28 13.40 -10.53 7.53
C GLY A 28 13.11 -12.02 7.34
N GLY A 29 12.66 -12.46 6.15
CA GLY A 29 12.46 -13.86 5.78
C GLY A 29 11.33 -14.62 6.51
N LYS A 30 10.74 -14.03 7.56
CA LYS A 30 9.72 -14.68 8.41
C LYS A 30 8.31 -14.15 8.25
N PHE A 31 8.11 -13.10 7.44
CA PHE A 31 6.81 -12.44 7.34
C PHE A 31 5.67 -13.38 6.97
N VAL A 32 5.89 -14.23 5.96
CA VAL A 32 4.86 -15.16 5.47
C VAL A 32 4.55 -16.23 6.52
N GLU A 33 5.57 -16.77 7.17
CA GLU A 33 5.44 -17.79 8.23
C GLU A 33 4.73 -17.25 9.48
N ASP A 34 5.01 -16.00 9.86
CA ASP A 34 4.44 -15.36 11.05
C ASP A 34 3.08 -14.67 10.77
N LEU A 35 2.64 -14.61 9.51
CA LEU A 35 1.38 -13.99 9.13
C LEU A 35 0.16 -14.59 9.86
N PRO A 36 0.01 -15.94 10.00
CA PRO A 36 -1.11 -16.51 10.75
C PRO A 36 -1.24 -15.99 12.17
N LYS A 37 -0.13 -15.83 12.91
CA LYS A 37 -0.12 -15.30 14.28
C LYS A 37 -0.62 -13.84 14.31
N THR A 38 -0.23 -13.06 13.32
CA THR A 38 -0.67 -11.67 13.17
C THR A 38 -2.17 -11.61 12.88
N LEU A 39 -2.68 -12.49 12.01
CA LEU A 39 -4.10 -12.57 11.67
C LEU A 39 -4.95 -13.06 12.86
N ASP A 40 -4.44 -14.00 13.66
CA ASP A 40 -5.09 -14.46 14.89
C ASP A 40 -5.26 -13.29 15.89
N ARG A 41 -4.21 -12.48 16.06
CA ARG A 41 -4.28 -11.25 16.85
C ARG A 41 -5.32 -10.29 16.29
N PHE A 42 -5.29 -10.02 14.98
CA PHE A 42 -6.22 -9.11 14.32
C PHE A 42 -7.67 -9.58 14.39
N SER A 43 -7.92 -10.88 14.42
CA SER A 43 -9.27 -11.45 14.52
C SER A 43 -9.82 -11.43 15.96
N SER A 44 -8.96 -11.53 16.97
CA SER A 44 -9.36 -11.70 18.38
C SER A 44 -10.42 -10.70 18.86
N GLN A 45 -10.18 -9.40 18.70
CA GLN A 45 -11.08 -8.33 19.13
C GLN A 45 -11.51 -7.41 17.98
N ASN A 46 -11.48 -7.90 16.73
CA ASN A 46 -11.94 -7.10 15.59
C ASN A 46 -13.42 -6.71 15.75
N PRO A 47 -13.78 -5.42 15.68
CA PRO A 47 -15.17 -4.98 15.74
C PRO A 47 -15.96 -5.37 14.47
N HIS A 48 -15.28 -5.62 13.35
CA HIS A 48 -15.89 -6.01 12.09
C HIS A 48 -16.04 -7.53 11.99
N LEU A 49 -17.14 -8.08 12.52
CA LEU A 49 -17.38 -9.53 12.57
C LEU A 49 -17.28 -10.21 11.19
N TRP A 50 -17.82 -9.58 10.14
CA TRP A 50 -17.73 -10.09 8.77
C TRP A 50 -16.28 -10.17 8.27
N TYR A 51 -15.43 -9.22 8.70
CA TYR A 51 -14.03 -9.16 8.29
C TYR A 51 -13.19 -10.24 8.98
N LYS A 52 -13.60 -10.72 10.17
CA LYS A 52 -12.97 -11.89 10.80
C LYS A 52 -13.03 -13.14 9.91
N GLY A 53 -14.13 -13.33 9.16
CA GLY A 53 -14.25 -14.42 8.19
C GLY A 53 -13.23 -14.31 7.06
N ILE A 54 -13.02 -13.09 6.55
CA ILE A 54 -12.00 -12.80 5.54
C ILE A 54 -10.59 -13.08 6.09
N LEU A 55 -10.29 -12.63 7.32
CA LEU A 55 -9.03 -12.93 7.99
C LEU A 55 -8.78 -14.44 8.14
N GLY A 56 -9.84 -15.22 8.38
CA GLY A 56 -9.78 -16.70 8.41
C GLY A 56 -9.34 -17.29 7.06
N VAL A 57 -9.96 -16.87 5.96
CA VAL A 57 -9.58 -17.31 4.60
C VAL A 57 -8.15 -16.91 4.27
N ILE A 58 -7.73 -15.69 4.63
CA ILE A 58 -6.37 -15.21 4.43
C ILE A 58 -5.37 -16.06 5.23
N ARG A 59 -5.71 -16.41 6.47
CA ARG A 59 -4.88 -17.24 7.36
C ARG A 59 -4.67 -18.65 6.82
N GLU A 60 -5.74 -19.29 6.34
CA GLU A 60 -5.65 -20.62 5.72
C GLU A 60 -4.76 -20.61 4.47
N ASN A 61 -4.76 -19.49 3.74
CA ASN A 61 -3.99 -19.30 2.52
C ASN A 61 -2.80 -18.34 2.71
N HIS A 62 -2.20 -18.31 3.91
CA HIS A 62 -1.20 -17.31 4.31
C HIS A 62 0.02 -17.27 3.40
N ASN A 63 0.41 -18.39 2.79
CA ASN A 63 1.51 -18.41 1.83
C ASN A 63 1.22 -17.53 0.60
N VAL A 64 0.00 -17.57 0.07
CA VAL A 64 -0.38 -16.77 -1.09
C VAL A 64 -0.50 -15.31 -0.69
N TRP A 65 -1.30 -15.03 0.35
CA TRP A 65 -1.57 -13.66 0.78
C TRP A 65 -0.35 -12.95 1.35
N GLY A 66 0.47 -13.64 2.12
CA GLY A 66 1.71 -13.11 2.66
C GLY A 66 2.69 -12.71 1.57
N ASN A 67 2.87 -13.56 0.55
CA ASN A 67 3.70 -13.20 -0.59
C ASN A 67 3.11 -12.03 -1.39
N LEU A 68 1.79 -12.01 -1.63
CA LEU A 68 1.13 -10.90 -2.32
C LEU A 68 1.28 -9.56 -1.57
N ILE A 69 1.14 -9.57 -0.25
CA ILE A 69 1.36 -8.38 0.58
C ILE A 69 2.83 -7.95 0.49
N MET A 70 3.76 -8.86 0.80
CA MET A 70 5.19 -8.55 0.85
C MET A 70 5.72 -8.01 -0.49
N TYR A 71 5.47 -8.73 -1.59
CA TYR A 71 5.92 -8.29 -2.91
C TYR A 71 5.10 -7.11 -3.43
N GLY A 72 3.81 -7.03 -3.12
CA GLY A 72 2.97 -5.90 -3.53
C GLY A 72 3.43 -4.59 -2.91
N GLU A 73 3.81 -4.59 -1.64
CA GLU A 73 4.41 -3.42 -0.97
C GLU A 73 5.74 -3.01 -1.63
N LEU A 74 6.63 -3.99 -1.86
CA LEU A 74 7.96 -3.74 -2.40
C LEU A 74 7.89 -3.25 -3.85
N VAL A 75 7.12 -3.92 -4.72
CA VAL A 75 7.01 -3.54 -6.13
C VAL A 75 6.29 -2.20 -6.29
N SER A 76 5.18 -1.98 -5.56
CA SER A 76 4.43 -0.72 -5.67
C SER A 76 5.27 0.47 -5.20
N SER A 77 6.02 0.33 -4.12
CA SER A 77 6.91 1.39 -3.62
C SER A 77 8.05 1.70 -4.60
N LEU A 78 8.66 0.69 -5.22
CA LEU A 78 9.68 0.89 -6.24
C LEU A 78 9.12 1.57 -7.49
N VAL A 79 7.93 1.18 -7.95
CA VAL A 79 7.26 1.83 -9.09
C VAL A 79 7.00 3.31 -8.81
N ILE A 80 6.49 3.64 -7.61
CA ILE A 80 6.25 5.03 -7.21
C ILE A 80 7.59 5.79 -7.12
N LEU A 81 8.62 5.20 -6.52
CA LEU A 81 9.94 5.83 -6.38
C LEU A 81 10.58 6.14 -7.73
N VAL A 82 10.56 5.17 -8.67
CA VAL A 82 11.02 5.38 -10.05
C VAL A 82 10.19 6.49 -10.71
N GLY A 83 8.88 6.46 -10.55
CA GLY A 83 7.98 7.49 -11.04
C GLY A 83 8.27 8.89 -10.49
N VAL A 84 8.64 8.99 -9.21
CA VAL A 84 9.06 10.25 -8.58
C VAL A 84 10.35 10.77 -9.20
N ILE A 85 11.38 9.93 -9.34
CA ILE A 85 12.66 10.29 -9.94
C ILE A 85 12.45 10.79 -11.38
N PHE A 86 11.71 10.01 -12.17
CA PHE A 86 11.41 10.32 -13.57
C PHE A 86 10.57 11.60 -13.69
N GLY A 87 9.57 11.77 -12.83
CA GLY A 87 8.78 12.99 -12.72
C GLY A 87 9.61 14.22 -12.37
N TRP A 88 10.61 14.08 -11.49
CA TRP A 88 11.50 15.16 -11.07
C TRP A 88 12.32 15.72 -12.23
N PHE A 89 12.87 14.82 -13.06
CA PHE A 89 13.61 15.15 -14.29
C PHE A 89 12.71 15.43 -15.50
N ARG A 90 11.38 15.42 -15.32
CA ARG A 90 10.37 15.62 -16.38
C ARG A 90 10.42 14.54 -17.49
N ILE A 91 10.90 13.35 -17.15
CA ILE A 91 10.99 12.18 -18.01
C ILE A 91 9.82 11.24 -17.67
N TYR A 92 8.59 11.61 -17.98
CA TYR A 92 7.42 10.75 -17.69
C TYR A 92 6.65 10.43 -18.96
N SER A 93 5.97 9.28 -18.96
CA SER A 93 5.17 8.76 -20.07
C SER A 93 3.78 8.35 -19.60
N LYS A 94 2.81 8.25 -20.53
CA LYS A 94 1.46 7.75 -20.20
C LYS A 94 1.50 6.36 -19.53
N PRO A 95 2.29 5.39 -20.02
CA PRO A 95 2.46 4.11 -19.32
C PRO A 95 2.97 4.25 -17.88
N LEU A 96 3.97 5.13 -17.63
CA LEU A 96 4.48 5.34 -16.27
C LEU A 96 3.39 5.89 -15.33
N LEU A 97 2.55 6.81 -15.79
CA LEU A 97 1.43 7.33 -15.00
C LEU A 97 0.40 6.26 -14.68
N VAL A 98 0.11 5.36 -15.63
CA VAL A 98 -0.78 4.21 -15.40
C VAL A 98 -0.19 3.28 -14.35
N LEU A 99 1.11 2.97 -14.45
CA LEU A 99 1.81 2.12 -13.48
C LEU A 99 1.82 2.75 -12.08
N MET A 100 2.11 4.06 -11.98
CA MET A 100 2.05 4.77 -10.70
C MET A 100 0.63 4.79 -10.13
N ALA A 101 -0.39 5.02 -10.96
CA ALA A 101 -1.79 4.98 -10.53
C ALA A 101 -2.17 3.59 -10.03
N ALA A 102 -1.79 2.53 -10.75
CA ALA A 102 -2.04 1.14 -10.35
C ALA A 102 -1.34 0.79 -9.03
N ALA A 103 -0.08 1.19 -8.85
CA ALA A 103 0.67 1.01 -7.61
C ALA A 103 -0.01 1.73 -6.43
N LEU A 104 -0.41 2.99 -6.62
CA LEU A 104 -1.14 3.76 -5.60
C LEU A 104 -2.49 3.12 -5.24
N LEU A 105 -3.24 2.62 -6.22
CA LEU A 105 -4.49 1.91 -5.96
C LEU A 105 -4.27 0.59 -5.21
N GLY A 106 -3.20 -0.15 -5.54
CA GLY A 106 -2.81 -1.35 -4.81
C GLY A 106 -2.49 -1.06 -3.34
N LEU A 107 -1.67 -0.04 -3.09
CA LEU A 107 -1.34 0.38 -1.71
C LEU A 107 -2.56 0.95 -0.98
N SER A 108 -3.45 1.67 -1.68
CA SER A 108 -4.72 2.16 -1.11
C SER A 108 -5.57 0.98 -0.64
N PHE A 109 -5.71 -0.03 -1.50
CA PHE A 109 -6.44 -1.24 -1.17
C PHE A 109 -5.83 -1.97 0.02
N MET A 110 -4.50 -2.06 0.11
CA MET A 110 -3.82 -2.63 1.28
C MET A 110 -4.11 -1.84 2.56
N ASN A 111 -4.01 -0.51 2.52
CA ASN A 111 -4.34 0.35 3.66
C ASN A 111 -5.78 0.16 4.13
N LEU A 112 -6.74 0.06 3.21
CA LEU A 112 -8.13 -0.22 3.57
C LEU A 112 -8.27 -1.57 4.29
N ASN A 113 -7.58 -2.61 3.81
CA ASN A 113 -7.58 -3.91 4.47
C ASN A 113 -6.88 -3.86 5.83
N PHE A 114 -5.76 -3.14 5.96
CA PHE A 114 -5.07 -2.95 7.23
C PHE A 114 -5.89 -2.16 8.24
N TYR A 115 -6.66 -1.17 7.79
CA TYR A 115 -7.65 -0.47 8.59
C TYR A 115 -8.71 -1.45 9.13
N LEU A 116 -9.33 -2.24 8.25
CA LEU A 116 -10.35 -3.22 8.65
C LEU A 116 -9.78 -4.33 9.54
N ALA A 117 -8.53 -4.75 9.32
CA ALA A 117 -7.88 -5.79 10.10
C ALA A 117 -7.44 -5.30 11.49
N SER A 118 -6.85 -4.10 11.55
CA SER A 118 -6.00 -3.67 12.66
C SER A 118 -6.21 -2.23 13.12
N GLY A 119 -7.08 -1.45 12.47
CA GLY A 119 -7.38 -0.07 12.87
C GLY A 119 -7.83 0.03 14.33
N TRP A 120 -8.64 -0.93 14.77
CA TRP A 120 -9.09 -1.02 16.17
C TRP A 120 -7.97 -1.21 17.21
N THR A 121 -6.75 -1.61 16.79
CA THR A 121 -5.66 -1.93 17.73
C THR A 121 -5.00 -0.70 18.33
N SER A 122 -5.07 0.46 17.66
CA SER A 122 -4.62 1.74 18.21
C SER A 122 -5.13 2.92 17.37
N PRO A 123 -5.31 4.12 17.95
CA PRO A 123 -5.64 5.32 17.18
C PRO A 123 -4.63 5.65 16.07
N SER A 124 -3.36 5.27 16.26
CA SER A 124 -2.31 5.45 15.24
C SER A 124 -2.54 4.54 14.03
N SER A 125 -2.83 3.26 14.28
CA SER A 125 -3.16 2.29 13.22
C SER A 125 -4.44 2.69 12.47
N ASP A 126 -5.44 3.16 13.19
CA ASP A 126 -6.70 3.67 12.62
C ASP A 126 -6.45 4.86 11.67
N GLY A 127 -5.89 5.93 12.23
CA GLY A 127 -5.68 7.19 11.51
C GLY A 127 -4.68 7.07 10.37
N LEU A 128 -3.58 6.32 10.55
CA LEU A 128 -2.56 6.18 9.52
C LEU A 128 -3.09 5.45 8.29
N ASN A 129 -3.77 4.31 8.47
CA ASN A 129 -4.29 3.53 7.35
C ASN A 129 -5.36 4.33 6.58
N LEU A 130 -6.28 5.03 7.27
CA LEU A 130 -7.28 5.88 6.61
C LEU A 130 -6.64 7.05 5.86
N LEU A 131 -5.66 7.73 6.48
CA LEU A 131 -4.94 8.83 5.86
C LEU A 131 -4.23 8.36 4.59
N MET A 132 -3.48 7.27 4.66
CA MET A 132 -2.73 6.75 3.52
C MET A 132 -3.68 6.25 2.42
N PHE A 133 -4.77 5.55 2.78
CA PHE A 133 -5.83 5.19 1.83
C PHE A 133 -6.36 6.42 1.07
N ALA A 134 -6.74 7.47 1.80
CA ALA A 134 -7.30 8.68 1.19
C ALA A 134 -6.26 9.39 0.30
N VAL A 135 -5.05 9.62 0.79
CA VAL A 135 -4.00 10.31 0.02
C VAL A 135 -3.70 9.55 -1.27
N GLN A 136 -3.50 8.24 -1.18
CA GLN A 136 -3.13 7.42 -2.34
C GLN A 136 -4.26 7.35 -3.37
N ILE A 137 -5.52 7.23 -2.96
CA ILE A 137 -6.64 7.19 -3.91
C ILE A 137 -6.81 8.53 -4.63
N PHE A 138 -6.67 9.67 -3.93
CA PHE A 138 -6.72 10.99 -4.53
C PHE A 138 -5.61 11.19 -5.57
N VAL A 139 -4.38 10.77 -5.25
CA VAL A 139 -3.26 10.92 -6.18
C VAL A 139 -3.37 9.97 -7.37
N ALA A 140 -3.85 8.74 -7.17
CA ALA A 140 -4.11 7.80 -8.26
C ALA A 140 -5.11 8.40 -9.27
N PHE A 141 -6.23 8.95 -8.79
CA PHE A 141 -7.20 9.61 -9.67
C PHE A 141 -6.64 10.84 -10.38
N LYS A 142 -5.77 11.61 -9.70
CA LYS A 142 -5.06 12.71 -10.35
C LYS A 142 -4.22 12.21 -11.52
N PHE A 143 -3.46 11.13 -11.38
CA PHE A 143 -2.69 10.54 -12.49
C PHE A 143 -3.59 10.02 -13.61
N LEU A 144 -4.70 9.36 -13.30
CA LEU A 144 -5.65 8.92 -14.34
C LEU A 144 -6.28 10.10 -15.08
N SER A 145 -6.56 11.21 -14.40
CA SER A 145 -7.11 12.43 -15.02
C SER A 145 -6.13 13.07 -16.02
N LEU A 146 -4.83 12.92 -15.78
CA LEU A 146 -3.77 13.42 -16.63
C LEU A 146 -3.67 12.64 -17.96
N LEU A 147 -4.16 11.40 -18.02
CA LEU A 147 -4.15 10.59 -19.24
C LEU A 147 -5.10 11.11 -20.32
N LYS A 148 -6.15 11.83 -19.91
CA LYS A 148 -7.17 12.43 -20.79
C LYS A 148 -6.68 13.71 -21.49
N LYS A 149 -5.52 14.22 -21.10
CA LYS A 149 -4.84 15.36 -21.72
C LYS A 149 -3.76 14.87 -22.70
#